data_AF-A0A9P6NJW3-F1
#
_entry.id   AF-A0A9P6NJW3-F1
#
_cell.length_a   1.000
_cell.length_b   1.000
_cell.length_c   1.000
_cell.angle_alpha   90.00
_cell.angle_beta   90.00
_cell.angle_gamma   90.00
#
_symmetry.space_group_name_H-M   'P 1'
#
loop_
_entity.id
_entity.type
_entity.pdbx_description
1 polymer ?
#
loop_
_entity_poly.entity_id
_entity_poly.type
_entity_poly.pdbx_seq_one_letter_code
_entity_poly.pdbx_strand_id
1 'polypeptide(L)'
;MANAVNEGNTDLIGLGRPACLNPHVASFILNSSIPKAICPTAKIGGVGLWNKLVPVKLIGIGFNTVWHAYQLQCIASGKEVDLKLSALVALSVILPSGYTLIKWFCYILLLLAIFIL
;
A
#
# COMPACT_ATOMS: atom_id res chain seq x y z
N MET A 1 -17.22 10.69 -9.51
CA MET A 1 -16.42 10.00 -10.55
C MET A 1 -16.99 10.33 -11.93
N ALA A 2 -18.17 9.83 -12.29
CA ALA A 2 -18.80 10.10 -13.59
C ALA A 2 -18.91 11.60 -13.91
N ASN A 3 -19.37 12.42 -12.96
CA ASN A 3 -19.46 13.88 -13.17
C ASN A 3 -18.12 14.52 -13.53
N ALA A 4 -17.02 14.14 -12.89
CA ALA A 4 -15.71 14.74 -13.14
C ALA A 4 -15.19 14.45 -14.57
N VAL A 5 -15.56 13.29 -15.14
CA VAL A 5 -15.25 12.96 -16.54
C VAL A 5 -16.19 13.74 -17.48
N ASN A 6 -17.49 13.75 -17.18
CA ASN A 6 -18.48 14.44 -18.02
C ASN A 6 -18.29 15.96 -18.07
N GLU A 7 -17.79 16.56 -16.99
CA GLU A 7 -17.48 17.99 -16.90
C GLU A 7 -16.12 18.35 -17.52
N GLY A 8 -15.36 17.36 -18.02
CA GLY A 8 -14.03 17.60 -18.60
C GLY A 8 -12.94 17.94 -17.58
N ASN A 9 -13.17 17.71 -16.28
CA ASN A 9 -12.18 18.00 -15.24
C ASN A 9 -11.01 17.00 -15.24
N THR A 10 -11.23 15.78 -15.75
CA THR A 10 -10.22 14.74 -15.92
C THR A 10 -10.64 13.73 -16.98
N ASP A 11 -9.68 13.21 -17.73
CA ASP A 11 -9.93 12.16 -18.73
C ASP A 11 -10.04 10.77 -18.10
N LEU A 12 -9.33 10.55 -16.98
CA LEU A 12 -9.21 9.24 -16.32
C LEU A 12 -9.37 9.37 -14.81
N ILE A 13 -9.87 8.31 -14.19
CA ILE A 13 -9.98 8.21 -12.74
C ILE A 13 -9.36 6.91 -12.26
N GLY A 14 -8.31 7.01 -11.45
CA GLY A 14 -7.66 5.86 -10.84
C GLY A 14 -8.45 5.29 -9.66
N LEU A 15 -8.61 3.97 -9.63
CA LEU A 15 -9.23 3.22 -8.53
C LEU A 15 -8.17 2.39 -7.80
N GLY A 16 -7.60 2.94 -6.73
CA GLY A 16 -6.58 2.22 -5.93
C GLY A 16 -7.21 1.28 -4.90
N ARG A 17 -7.53 1.80 -3.71
CA ARG A 17 -8.05 1.02 -2.58
C ARG A 17 -9.26 0.14 -2.91
N PRO A 18 -10.25 0.58 -3.72
CA PRO A 18 -11.36 -0.28 -4.12
C PRO A 18 -10.95 -1.47 -4.97
N ALA A 19 -9.95 -1.31 -5.85
CA ALA A 19 -9.46 -2.40 -6.70
C ALA A 19 -8.71 -3.46 -5.89
N CYS A 20 -8.05 -3.09 -4.79
CA CYS A 20 -7.46 -4.05 -3.86
C CYS A 20 -8.49 -4.99 -3.25
N LEU A 21 -9.67 -4.46 -2.90
CA LEU A 21 -10.67 -5.18 -2.11
C LEU A 21 -11.66 -5.94 -2.97
N ASN A 22 -11.87 -5.48 -4.20
CA ASN A 22 -12.68 -6.14 -5.18
C ASN A 22 -11.99 -6.04 -6.55
N PRO A 23 -11.30 -7.11 -7.03
CA PRO A 23 -10.70 -7.12 -8.36
C PRO A 23 -11.72 -6.89 -9.49
N HIS A 24 -13.00 -7.19 -9.27
CA HIS A 24 -14.09 -6.98 -10.23
C HIS A 24 -14.79 -5.62 -10.06
N VAL A 25 -14.17 -4.66 -9.36
CA VAL A 25 -14.75 -3.34 -9.11
C VAL A 25 -15.18 -2.62 -10.40
N ALA A 26 -14.46 -2.83 -11.51
CA ALA A 26 -14.82 -2.25 -12.81
C ALA A 26 -16.18 -2.77 -13.31
N SER A 27 -16.38 -4.09 -13.29
CA SER A 27 -17.66 -4.72 -13.69
C SER A 27 -18.80 -4.27 -12.79
N PHE A 28 -18.54 -4.09 -11.50
CA PHE A 28 -19.53 -3.63 -10.54
C PHE A 28 -19.94 -2.16 -10.77
N ILE A 29 -18.99 -1.30 -11.14
CA ILE A 29 -19.23 0.12 -11.49
C ILE A 29 -20.02 0.25 -12.79
N LEU A 30 -19.73 -0.60 -13.78
CA LEU A 30 -20.39 -0.55 -15.09
C LEU A 30 -21.79 -1.20 -15.09
N ASN A 31 -22.18 -1.86 -14.00
CA ASN A 31 -23.48 -2.51 -13.90
C ASN A 31 -24.60 -1.51 -13.58
N SER A 32 -25.47 -1.26 -14.56
CA SER A 32 -26.61 -0.33 -14.45
C SER A 32 -27.71 -0.79 -13.48
N SER A 33 -27.73 -2.07 -13.08
CA SER A 33 -28.67 -2.58 -12.08
C SER A 33 -28.28 -2.24 -10.64
N ILE A 34 -27.09 -1.67 -10.42
CA ILE A 34 -26.57 -1.36 -9.09
C ILE A 34 -26.62 0.15 -8.86
N PRO A 35 -27.57 0.67 -8.08
CA PRO A 35 -27.77 2.12 -7.94
C PRO A 35 -26.62 2.79 -7.18
N LYS A 36 -25.92 2.05 -6.31
CA LYS A 36 -24.77 2.57 -5.58
C LYS A 36 -23.75 1.47 -5.29
N ALA A 37 -22.56 1.62 -5.86
CA ALA A 37 -21.45 0.77 -5.54
C ALA A 37 -20.79 1.19 -4.21
N ILE A 38 -20.87 0.34 -3.19
CA ILE A 38 -20.20 0.56 -1.90
C ILE A 38 -18.95 -0.32 -1.86
N CYS A 39 -17.79 0.31 -1.73
CA CYS A 39 -16.56 -0.42 -1.47
C CYS A 39 -16.51 -0.85 0.01
N PRO A 40 -16.28 -2.13 0.32
CA PRO A 40 -16.07 -2.54 1.70
C PRO A 40 -14.83 -1.87 2.28
N THR A 41 -14.81 -1.68 3.60
CA THR A 41 -13.61 -1.21 4.31
C THR A 41 -12.89 -2.43 4.89
N ALA A 42 -11.64 -2.64 4.51
CA ALA A 42 -10.84 -3.72 5.10
C ALA A 42 -10.45 -3.42 6.55
N LYS A 43 -10.65 -4.41 7.43
CA LYS A 43 -10.08 -4.39 8.78
C LYS A 43 -8.66 -4.94 8.72
N ILE A 44 -7.68 -4.05 8.64
CA ILE A 44 -6.26 -4.46 8.54
C ILE A 44 -5.76 -4.84 9.94
N GLY A 45 -5.33 -6.09 10.08
CA GLY A 45 -4.80 -6.63 11.34
C GLY A 45 -3.57 -5.88 11.84
N GLY A 46 -3.54 -5.60 13.14
CA GLY A 46 -2.37 -5.07 13.84
C GLY A 46 -2.11 -3.56 13.68
N VAL A 47 -2.82 -2.84 12.81
CA VAL A 47 -2.55 -1.40 12.55
C VAL A 47 -2.60 -0.55 13.82
N GLY A 48 -3.58 -0.79 14.70
CA GLY A 48 -3.72 -0.03 15.95
C GLY A 48 -2.59 -0.27 16.95
N LEU A 49 -2.08 -1.50 17.00
CA LEU A 49 -0.94 -1.87 17.85
C LEU A 49 0.37 -1.31 17.27
N TRP A 50 0.58 -1.49 15.96
CA TRP A 50 1.78 -1.04 15.27
C TRP A 50 1.89 0.48 15.19
N ASN A 51 0.79 1.21 15.01
CA ASN A 51 0.77 2.67 15.10
C ASN A 51 1.24 3.20 16.46
N LYS A 52 1.03 2.44 17.54
CA LYS A 52 1.47 2.80 18.90
C LYS A 52 2.94 2.44 19.16
N LEU A 53 3.38 1.29 18.65
CA LEU A 53 4.72 0.76 18.90
C LEU A 53 5.80 1.35 17.97
N VAL A 54 5.45 1.58 16.71
CA VAL A 54 6.37 2.08 15.70
C VAL A 54 5.73 3.27 15.02
N PRO A 55 6.30 4.48 15.14
CA PRO A 55 5.82 5.65 14.43
C PRO A 55 6.20 5.52 12.94
N VAL A 56 5.53 4.62 12.21
CA VAL A 56 5.57 4.56 10.74
C VAL A 56 4.66 5.67 10.22
N LYS A 57 5.06 6.90 10.48
CA LYS A 57 4.63 8.09 9.75
C LYS A 57 5.79 8.48 8.86
N LEU A 58 6.09 7.64 7.88
CA LEU A 58 7.04 8.02 6.83
C LEU A 58 6.29 8.99 5.91
N ILE A 59 6.47 10.30 6.10
CA ILE A 59 5.94 11.37 5.22
C ILE A 59 4.44 11.20 4.93
N GLY A 60 3.59 11.14 5.97
CA GLY A 60 2.13 11.05 5.81
C GLY A 60 1.58 9.70 5.36
N ILE A 61 2.44 8.70 5.08
CA ILE A 61 2.04 7.33 4.73
C ILE A 61 1.93 6.51 6.01
N GLY A 62 0.70 6.16 6.41
CA GLY A 62 0.45 5.24 7.51
C GLY A 62 0.37 3.78 7.05
N PHE A 63 0.44 2.83 7.99
CA PHE A 63 0.35 1.39 7.75
C PHE A 63 -0.83 0.96 6.86
N ASN A 64 -1.94 1.69 6.88
CA ASN A 64 -3.09 1.43 6.02
C ASN A 64 -2.73 1.63 4.53
N THR A 65 -2.07 2.74 4.20
CA THR A 65 -1.62 3.04 2.83
C THR A 65 -0.58 2.02 2.36
N VAL A 66 0.37 1.66 3.23
CA VAL A 66 1.39 0.64 2.95
C VAL A 66 0.76 -0.70 2.60
N TRP A 67 -0.22 -1.12 3.40
CA TRP A 67 -0.93 -2.36 3.19
C TRP A 67 -1.66 -2.39 1.84
N HIS A 68 -2.38 -1.32 1.48
CA HIS A 68 -3.03 -1.25 0.17
C HIS A 68 -2.03 -1.23 -0.99
N ALA A 69 -0.90 -0.53 -0.86
CA ALA A 69 0.14 -0.52 -1.88
C ALA A 69 0.71 -1.93 -2.12
N TYR A 70 0.94 -2.71 -1.06
CA TYR A 70 1.35 -4.11 -1.16
C TYR A 70 0.34 -4.94 -1.97
N GLN A 71 -0.96 -4.81 -1.66
CA GLN A 71 -1.99 -5.54 -2.39
C GLN A 71 -2.06 -5.16 -3.87
N LEU A 72 -1.92 -3.86 -4.20
CA LEU A 72 -1.83 -3.42 -5.60
C LEU A 72 -0.62 -4.01 -6.31
N GLN A 73 0.53 -4.10 -5.64
CA GLN A 73 1.72 -4.72 -6.20
C GLN A 73 1.51 -6.21 -6.45
N CYS A 74 0.82 -6.93 -5.56
CA CYS A 74 0.44 -8.33 -5.80
C CYS A 74 -0.39 -8.46 -7.07
N ILE A 75 -1.44 -7.64 -7.22
CA ILE A 75 -2.29 -7.62 -8.43
C ILE A 75 -1.43 -7.34 -9.67
N ALA A 76 -0.59 -6.31 -9.63
CA ALA A 76 0.29 -5.96 -10.75
C ALA A 76 1.29 -7.07 -11.11
N SER A 77 1.67 -7.89 -10.13
CA SER A 77 2.57 -9.04 -10.31
C SER A 77 1.85 -10.35 -10.65
N GLY A 78 0.51 -10.31 -10.83
CA GLY A 78 -0.30 -11.51 -11.07
C GLY A 78 -0.45 -12.44 -9.87
N LYS A 79 -0.14 -11.96 -8.65
CA LYS A 79 -0.31 -12.71 -7.41
C LYS A 79 -1.69 -12.46 -6.81
N GLU A 80 -2.21 -13.44 -6.08
CA GLU A 80 -3.46 -13.30 -5.35
C GLU A 80 -3.33 -12.28 -4.20
N VAL A 81 -4.44 -11.60 -3.93
CA VAL A 81 -4.57 -10.62 -2.84
C VAL A 81 -4.89 -11.37 -1.55
N ASP A 82 -4.05 -11.20 -0.52
CA ASP A 82 -4.33 -11.73 0.82
C ASP A 82 -4.87 -10.63 1.74
N LEU A 83 -6.19 -10.60 1.89
CA LEU A 83 -6.88 -9.62 2.73
C LEU A 83 -6.64 -9.81 4.24
N LYS A 84 -6.12 -10.97 4.67
CA LYS A 84 -5.82 -11.27 6.08
C LYS A 84 -4.40 -10.89 6.48
N LEU A 85 -3.60 -10.43 5.52
CA LEU A 85 -2.20 -10.10 5.73
C LEU A 85 -2.04 -8.96 6.76
N SER A 86 -1.10 -9.13 7.68
CA SER A 86 -0.82 -8.13 8.72
C SER A 86 -0.10 -6.91 8.15
N ALA A 87 -0.38 -5.73 8.68
CA ALA A 87 0.26 -4.47 8.24
C ALA A 87 1.80 -4.49 8.28
N LEU A 88 2.39 -5.31 9.17
CA LEU A 88 3.83 -5.48 9.30
C LEU A 88 4.46 -6.17 8.09
N VAL A 89 3.81 -7.19 7.55
CA VAL A 89 4.32 -7.93 6.38
C VAL A 89 4.31 -7.01 5.17
N ALA A 90 3.28 -6.17 5.02
CA ALA A 90 3.22 -5.17 3.98
C ALA A 90 4.33 -4.11 4.08
N LEU A 91 4.88 -3.87 5.27
CA LEU A 91 6.00 -2.95 5.46
C LEU A 91 7.27 -3.39 4.72
N SER A 92 7.40 -4.69 4.40
CA SER A 92 8.51 -5.21 3.59
C SER A 92 8.60 -4.63 2.17
N VAL A 93 7.53 -4.00 1.66
CA VAL A 93 7.54 -3.32 0.35
C VAL A 93 8.19 -1.94 0.43
N ILE A 94 8.13 -1.29 1.58
CA ILE A 94 8.72 0.05 1.78
C ILE A 94 10.10 -0.05 2.39
N LEU A 95 10.28 -0.97 3.34
CA LEU A 95 11.59 -1.22 3.91
C LEU A 95 12.47 -1.84 2.83
N PRO A 96 13.65 -1.26 2.56
CA PRO A 96 14.64 -1.89 1.72
C PRO A 96 14.85 -3.33 2.20
N SER A 97 14.97 -4.28 1.27
CA SER A 97 15.33 -5.66 1.60
C SER A 97 16.43 -5.68 2.68
N GLY A 98 16.39 -6.61 3.64
CA GLY A 98 17.36 -6.63 4.75
C GLY A 98 18.83 -6.54 4.29
N TYR A 99 19.10 -6.99 3.06
CA TYR A 99 20.37 -6.83 2.36
C TYR A 99 20.83 -5.38 2.17
N THR A 100 19.92 -4.45 1.87
CA THR A 100 20.22 -3.02 1.73
C THR A 100 20.55 -2.40 3.08
N LEU A 101 19.79 -2.72 4.14
CA LEU A 101 20.09 -2.24 5.49
C LEU A 101 21.44 -2.74 6.00
N ILE A 102 21.77 -4.02 5.77
CA ILE A 102 23.08 -4.61 6.07
C ILE A 102 24.19 -3.87 5.31
N LYS A 103 23.99 -3.56 4.02
CA LYS A 103 24.97 -2.78 3.24
C LYS A 103 25.23 -1.38 3.80
N TRP A 104 24.18 -0.66 4.18
CA TRP A 104 24.33 0.66 4.82
C TRP A 104 25.06 0.56 6.16
N PHE A 105 24.73 -0.46 6.96
CA PHE A 105 25.40 -0.70 8.22
C PHE A 105 26.89 -1.02 8.02
N CYS A 106 27.23 -1.88 7.05
CA CYS A 106 28.62 -2.16 6.67
C CYS A 106 29.35 -0.90 6.18
N TYR A 107 28.70 -0.05 5.38
CA TYR A 107 29.32 1.20 4.90
C TYR A 107 29.61 2.18 6.05
N ILE A 108 28.68 2.31 7.00
CA ILE A 108 28.85 3.15 8.18
C ILE A 108 29.97 2.60 9.08
N LEU A 109 30.01 1.28 9.27
CA LEU A 109 31.04 0.62 10.08
C LEU A 109 32.44 0.74 9.45
N LEU A 110 32.52 0.67 8.12
CA LEU A 110 33.75 0.91 7.35
C LEU A 110 34.22 2.37 7.45
N LEU A 111 33.29 3.33 7.34
CA LEU A 111 33.59 4.76 7.50
C LEU A 111 34.07 5.09 8.92
N LEU A 112 33.46 4.49 9.94
CA LEU A 112 33.89 4.63 11.33
C LEU A 112 35.27 4.03 11.57
N ALA A 113 35.60 2.89 10.95
CA ALA A 113 36.91 2.27 11.06
C ALA A 113 38.02 3.11 10.41
N ILE A 114 37.73 3.82 9.30
CA ILE A 114 38.68 4.72 8.63
C ILE A 114 38.94 5.99 9.44
N PHE A 115 37.96 6.47 10.21
CA PHE A 115 38.09 7.69 11.03
C PHE A 115 38.82 7.47 12.37
N ILE A 116 39.05 6.21 12.76
CA ILE A 116 39.70 5.82 14.03
C ILE A 116 41.21 5.51 13.81
N LEU A 117 41.67 5.42 12.55
CA LEU A 117 43.07 5.19 12.18
C LEU A 117 43.78 6.51 11.82
#